data_AF-A0A392TYC6-F1
#
_entry.id   AF-A0A392TYC6-F1
#
_cell.length_a   1.000
_cell.length_b   1.000
_cell.length_c   1.000
_cell.angle_alpha   90.00
_cell.angle_beta   90.00
_cell.angle_gamma   90.00
#
_symmetry.space_group_name_H-M   'P 1'
#
loop_
_entity.id
_entity.type
_entity.pdbx_description
1 polymer ?
#
loop_
_entity_poly.entity_id
_entity_poly.type
_entity_poly.pdbx_seq_one_letter_code
_entity_poly.pdbx_strand_id
1 'polypeptide(L)' 'MLKLTNDFLEEVVDKQKTDAKLLRYKALIEKGKELDIKIDENGVMRCRGRVCVPDVPELKRMILEE' A
#
# COMPACT_ATOMS: atom_id res chain seq x y z
N MET A 1 -4.44 14.21 13.54
CA MET A 1 -3.76 14.09 12.23
C MET A 1 -2.94 12.82 12.36
N LEU A 2 -3.38 11.72 11.75
CA LEU A 2 -2.61 10.47 11.75
C LEU A 2 -1.24 10.80 11.16
N LYS A 3 -0.20 10.79 11.99
CA LYS A 3 1.16 10.96 11.51
C LYS A 3 1.56 9.59 11.01
N LEU A 4 1.41 9.32 9.70
CA LEU A 4 2.04 8.13 9.13
C LEU A 4 3.53 8.19 9.49
N THR A 5 3.91 7.42 10.50
CA THR A 5 5.29 7.23 10.88
C THR A 5 5.99 6.47 9.76
N ASN A 6 7.31 6.64 9.65
CA ASN A 6 8.08 5.88 8.66
C ASN A 6 7.88 4.36 8.88
N ASP A 7 7.79 3.95 10.15
CA ASP A 7 7.52 2.58 10.60
C ASP A 7 6.21 2.00 10.03
N PHE A 8 5.11 2.76 10.10
CA PHE A 8 3.84 2.33 9.52
C PHE A 8 3.91 2.17 7.99
N LEU A 9 4.59 3.08 7.30
CA LEU A 9 4.76 2.99 5.86
C LEU A 9 5.63 1.79 5.44
N GLU A 10 6.70 1.51 6.17
CA GLU A 10 7.53 0.32 5.95
C GLU A 10 6.71 -0.97 6.12
N GLU A 11 5.93 -1.08 7.18
CA GLU A 11 5.05 -2.23 7.42
C GLU A 11 3.99 -2.36 6.31
N VAL A 12 3.39 -1.26 5.87
CA VAL A 12 2.47 -1.28 4.72
C VAL A 12 3.17 -1.82 3.48
N VAL A 13 4.36 -1.33 3.13
CA VAL A 13 5.11 -1.78 1.96
C VAL A 13 5.39 -3.28 2.04
N ASP A 14 5.76 -3.80 3.21
CA ASP A 14 6.01 -5.22 3.37
C ASP A 14 4.76 -6.07 3.14
N LYS A 15 3.64 -5.71 3.81
CA LYS A 15 2.38 -6.42 3.67
C LYS A 15 1.81 -6.31 2.25
N GLN A 16 2.03 -5.19 1.54
CA GLN A 16 1.62 -5.02 0.14
C GLN A 16 2.26 -6.05 -0.81
N LYS A 17 3.47 -6.53 -0.51
CA LYS A 17 4.17 -7.54 -1.33
C LYS A 17 3.48 -8.91 -1.29
N THR A 18 2.68 -9.18 -0.26
CA THR A 18 2.00 -10.46 -0.07
C THR A 18 0.50 -10.39 -0.34
N ASP A 19 -0.06 -9.17 -0.48
CA ASP A 19 -1.47 -8.98 -0.82
C ASP A 19 -1.76 -9.40 -2.28
N ALA A 20 -2.54 -10.47 -2.44
CA ALA A 20 -2.84 -11.05 -3.74
C ALA A 20 -3.56 -10.08 -4.71
N LYS A 21 -4.35 -9.12 -4.19
CA LYS A 21 -5.06 -8.15 -5.01
C LYS A 21 -4.10 -7.07 -5.50
N LEU A 22 -3.21 -6.58 -4.65
CA LEU A 22 -2.21 -5.58 -5.01
C LEU A 22 -1.15 -6.16 -5.95
N LEU A 23 -0.74 -7.42 -5.77
CA LEU A 23 0.14 -8.11 -6.72
C LEU A 23 -0.48 -8.23 -8.12
N ARG A 24 -1.80 -8.48 -8.21
CA ARG A 24 -2.50 -8.46 -9.50
C ARG A 24 -2.45 -7.09 -10.17
N TYR A 25 -2.67 -6.02 -9.41
CA TYR A 25 -2.56 -4.66 -9.95
C TYR A 25 -1.13 -4.34 -10.39
N LYS A 26 -0.12 -4.71 -9.61
CA LYS A 26 1.29 -4.56 -9.98
C LYS A 26 1.58 -5.24 -11.32
N ALA A 27 1.17 -6.50 -11.49
CA ALA A 27 1.35 -7.24 -12.74
C ALA A 27 0.62 -6.60 -13.94
N LEU A 28 -0.52 -5.92 -13.72
CA LEU A 28 -1.23 -5.19 -14.77
C LEU A 28 -0.50 -3.91 -15.16
N ILE A 29 0.03 -3.17 -14.19
CA ILE A 29 0.85 -1.97 -14.43
C ILE A 29 2.12 -2.35 -15.20
N GLU A 30 2.80 -3.44 -14.81
CA GLU A 30 3.98 -3.96 -15.51
C GLU A 30 3.69 -4.38 -16.96
N LYS A 31 2.44 -4.75 -17.25
CA LYS A 31 1.96 -5.03 -18.62
C LYS A 31 1.55 -3.76 -19.39
N GLY A 32 1.76 -2.58 -18.83
CA GLY A 32 1.43 -1.30 -19.44
C GLY A 32 -0.06 -0.93 -19.37
N LYS A 33 -0.87 -1.58 -18.52
CA LYS A 33 -2.24 -1.09 -18.28
C LYS A 33 -2.19 0.19 -17.45
N GLU A 34 -2.85 1.21 -17.95
CA GLU A 34 -3.13 2.41 -17.17
C GLU A 34 -4.19 2.09 -16.10
N LEU A 35 -3.84 2.31 -14.85
CA LEU A 35 -4.70 2.15 -13.68
C LEU A 35 -4.56 3.40 -12.81
N ASP A 36 -5.57 3.65 -11.97
CA ASP A 36 -5.53 4.67 -10.91
C ASP A 36 -4.49 4.39 -9.80
N ILE A 37 -3.71 3.31 -9.96
CA ILE A 37 -2.74 2.80 -8.99
C ILE A 37 -1.33 3.10 -9.48
N LYS A 38 -0.49 3.66 -8.59
CA LYS A 38 0.92 3.97 -8.83
C LYS A 38 1.77 3.50 -7.67
N ILE A 39 3.04 3.23 -7.90
CA ILE A 39 4.03 2.98 -6.86
C ILE A 39 4.87 4.26 -6.74
N ASP A 40 4.96 4.83 -5.54
CA ASP A 40 5.76 6.05 -5.32
C ASP A 40 7.25 5.75 -5.09
N GLU A 41 8.07 6.79 -4.92
CA GLU A 41 9.51 6.72 -4.72
C GLU A 41 9.95 5.85 -3.51
N ASN A 42 9.10 5.71 -2.50
CA ASN A 42 9.30 4.89 -1.32
C ASN A 42 8.83 3.43 -1.52
N GLY A 43 8.37 3.07 -2.73
CA GLY A 43 7.86 1.73 -3.01
C GLY A 43 6.43 1.48 -2.52
N VAL A 44 5.74 2.50 -2.00
CA VAL A 44 4.36 2.39 -1.50
C VAL A 44 3.39 2.43 -2.68
N MET A 45 2.51 1.44 -2.77
CA MET A 45 1.39 1.45 -3.71
C MET A 45 0.30 2.42 -3.25
N ARG A 46 -0.10 3.33 -4.15
CA ARG A 46 -1.13 4.35 -3.91
C ARG A 46 -2.19 4.34 -4.99
N CYS A 47 -3.45 4.45 -4.59
CA CYS A 47 -4.59 4.66 -5.48
C CYS A 47 -5.06 6.13 -5.36
N ARG A 48 -4.97 6.90 -6.45
CA ARG A 48 -5.32 8.33 -6.45
C ARG A 48 -4.69 9.13 -5.31
N GLY A 49 -3.41 8.88 -5.04
CA GLY A 49 -2.62 9.53 -3.97
C GLY A 49 -2.82 8.95 -2.56
N ARG A 50 -3.78 8.03 -2.36
CA ARG A 50 -4.04 7.38 -1.07
C ARG A 50 -3.29 6.06 -0.96
N VAL A 51 -2.70 5.77 0.20
CA VAL A 51 -1.98 4.53 0.46
C VAL A 51 -2.94 3.33 0.37
N CYS A 52 -2.54 2.30 -0.38
CA CYS A 52 -3.27 1.04 -0.44
C CYS A 52 -2.93 0.18 0.78
N VAL A 53 -3.71 0.26 1.85
CA VAL A 53 -3.47 -0.54 3.06
C VAL A 53 -4.06 -1.95 2.87
N PRO A 54 -3.25 -3.03 2.98
CA PRO A 54 -3.76 -4.40 2.99
C PRO A 54 -4.71 -4.68 4.15
N ASP A 55 -5.67 -5.59 3.96
CA ASP A 55 -6.65 -5.95 4.99
C ASP A 55 -6.07 -6.95 6.01
N VAL A 56 -5.05 -6.52 6.76
CA VAL A 56 -4.41 -7.31 7.82
C VAL A 56 -4.64 -6.68 9.20
N PRO A 57 -4.91 -7.50 10.24
CA PRO A 57 -5.30 -6.99 11.55
C PRO A 57 -4.22 -6.12 12.21
N GLU A 58 -2.94 -6.37 11.94
CA GLU A 58 -1.81 -5.58 12.46
C GLU A 58 -1.87 -4.12 11.98
N LEU A 59 -2.04 -3.90 10.66
CA LEU A 59 -2.15 -2.55 10.11
C LEU A 59 -3.43 -1.84 10.56
N LYS A 60 -4.55 -2.58 10.70
CA LYS A 60 -5.79 -2.01 11.26
C LYS A 60 -5.59 -1.50 12.67
N ARG A 61 -4.86 -2.26 13.50
CA ARG A 61 -4.52 -1.85 14.87
C ARG A 61 -3.66 -0.60 14.88
N MET A 62 -2.59 -0.56 14.08
CA MET A 62 -1.73 0.63 13.97
C MET A 62 -2.50 1.88 13.56
N ILE A 63 -3.51 1.77 12.69
CA ILE A 63 -4.36 2.91 12.29
C ILE A 63 -5.32 3.36 13.41
N LEU A 64 -5.80 2.42 14.23
CA LEU A 64 -6.80 2.70 15.27
C LEU A 64 -6.19 3.12 16.61
N GLU A 65 -4.95 2.72 16.88
CA GLU A 65 -4.23 2.99 18.12
C GLU A 65 -3.36 4.26 18.06
N GLU A 66 -3.34 4.97 16.92
CA GLU A 66 -2.62 6.24 16.69
C GLU A 66 -3.55 7.46 16.64
#